data_AF-A0AAD1TJS3-F1
#
_entry.id   AF-A0AAD1TJS3-F1
#
_cell.length_a   1.000
_cell.length_b   1.000
_cell.length_c   1.000
_cell.angle_alpha   90.00
_cell.angle_beta   90.00
_cell.angle_gamma   90.00
#
_symmetry.space_group_name_H-M   'P 1'
#
loop_
_entity.id
_entity.type
_entity.pdbx_description
1 polymer ?
#
loop_
_entity_poly.entity_id
_entity_poly.type
_entity_poly.pdbx_seq_one_letter_code
_entity_poly.pdbx_strand_id
1 'polypeptide(L)'
;MFGPHAQSTSDSIAGTSREAANTEQILEDECVEETAGLFTEEQGELGHPESPTEQVIADISECQTEVLDPSFNYFACPNRNELAVFLKYHPQHEIPDPVLKKSVKRKDGTIRKWLSYCKITKAMFCSVCLAFSKSHETNSFIEGMTDKHHVHQRIEEHEKSAMHNAEAFFLKSSSAGVDDLLLFKQMSVRREQVRNRLQVLHRVVDVVKVIGKQGLSYRGDKDEAAFNLEDITKDHGNFLELILLLSKYDICLKYHVNKCIEKSKILQLSRGKGRGSLVTLLSKTTVNKVLESIRLLIQETISNEVREAGMFSIQVDTTQDITSKDQCSIIVRYVKECIKEKLLAIVECEFSTGKNLFKLVMEVLKSYKLEITKCIGSSTDGAANMQGQYNGFSSWLSTESPEQVHIWCYAHILNLVLADTTKVVVASASLFSLLNDIAVFIRDSYQRTNTWEEVSQDPHHRRISVIGETRWWSKDAALRKVFGEFSNPDSALFLSLIYTLSKIEESV
;
A
#
# COMPACT_ATOMS: atom_id res chain seq x y z
N MET A 1 -33.95 -23.65 58.05
CA MET A 1 -35.42 -23.47 57.98
C MET A 1 -35.68 -22.34 56.99
N PHE A 2 -36.37 -22.69 55.90
CA PHE A 2 -37.01 -21.83 54.89
C PHE A 2 -36.14 -20.90 54.01
N GLY A 3 -35.92 -21.32 52.74
CA GLY A 3 -36.34 -20.50 51.59
C GLY A 3 -37.84 -20.77 51.30
N PRO A 4 -38.40 -20.53 50.09
CA PRO A 4 -37.87 -19.89 48.87
C PRO A 4 -38.88 -18.93 48.17
N HIS A 5 -38.54 -18.33 47.01
CA HIS A 5 -39.40 -18.31 45.80
C HIS A 5 -38.80 -17.51 44.62
N ALA A 6 -38.70 -18.17 43.45
CA ALA A 6 -38.95 -17.72 42.05
C ALA A 6 -38.15 -18.63 41.08
N GLN A 7 -38.67 -19.78 40.61
CA GLN A 7 -39.41 -20.01 39.34
C GLN A 7 -38.74 -19.38 38.08
N SER A 8 -37.98 -20.18 37.31
CA SER A 8 -38.39 -20.95 36.09
C SER A 8 -38.42 -20.08 34.83
N THR A 9 -37.63 -20.38 33.80
CA THR A 9 -38.03 -21.33 32.75
C THR A 9 -36.83 -21.83 31.94
N SER A 10 -36.91 -23.10 31.55
CA SER A 10 -35.99 -23.87 30.72
C SER A 10 -36.79 -24.56 29.63
N ASP A 11 -36.31 -24.50 28.38
CA ASP A 11 -36.58 -25.42 27.27
C ASP A 11 -35.31 -25.40 26.40
N SER A 12 -34.47 -26.44 26.28
CA SER A 12 -34.63 -27.83 25.83
C SER A 12 -34.47 -28.02 24.30
N ILE A 13 -33.85 -29.16 23.91
CA ILE A 13 -33.58 -29.73 22.56
C ILE A 13 -32.17 -29.39 22.00
N ALA A 14 -31.13 -30.26 22.16
CA ALA A 14 -30.83 -31.52 21.45
C ALA A 14 -30.52 -31.32 19.95
N GLY A 15 -29.56 -31.96 19.26
CA GLY A 15 -28.64 -33.05 19.54
C GLY A 15 -27.85 -33.34 18.25
N THR A 16 -26.69 -33.95 18.43
CA THR A 16 -25.72 -34.49 17.44
C THR A 16 -26.29 -35.44 16.38
N SER A 17 -25.75 -35.43 15.14
CA SER A 17 -24.90 -36.52 14.58
C SER A 17 -24.73 -36.52 13.04
N ARG A 18 -23.52 -36.95 12.62
CA ARG A 18 -23.06 -37.53 11.32
C ARG A 18 -22.86 -36.61 10.10
N GLU A 19 -21.62 -36.37 9.67
CA GLU A 19 -20.71 -37.24 8.87
C GLU A 19 -21.20 -37.52 7.45
N ALA A 20 -20.59 -36.85 6.46
CA ALA A 20 -20.22 -37.41 5.17
C ALA A 20 -19.06 -36.61 4.58
N ALA A 21 -17.99 -37.32 4.23
CA ALA A 21 -16.73 -36.86 3.68
C ALA A 21 -16.81 -36.56 2.17
N ASN A 22 -15.89 -35.71 1.70
CA ASN A 22 -15.18 -35.73 0.40
C ASN A 22 -14.28 -34.47 0.39
N THR A 23 -12.99 -34.54 0.75
CA THR A 23 -11.83 -34.95 -0.06
C THR A 23 -11.74 -34.20 -1.40
N GLU A 24 -10.90 -33.17 -1.46
CA GLU A 24 -9.90 -33.02 -2.52
C GLU A 24 -8.83 -32.00 -2.11
N GLN A 25 -7.59 -32.41 -2.33
CA GLN A 25 -6.33 -31.84 -1.86
C GLN A 25 -5.52 -31.46 -3.11
N ILE A 26 -4.70 -30.41 -3.00
CA ILE A 26 -3.45 -30.16 -3.76
C ILE A 26 -3.62 -29.60 -5.19
N LEU A 27 -3.15 -28.36 -5.37
CA LEU A 27 -1.94 -28.04 -6.16
C LEU A 27 -1.58 -26.56 -5.95
N GLU A 28 -0.66 -26.33 -5.00
CA GLU A 28 0.33 -25.26 -5.06
C GLU A 28 1.38 -25.67 -6.11
N ASP A 29 1.74 -24.79 -7.04
CA ASP A 29 3.13 -24.41 -7.35
C ASP A 29 3.24 -23.55 -8.63
N GLU A 30 4.34 -22.77 -8.66
CA GLU A 30 4.93 -22.02 -9.79
C GLU A 30 4.40 -20.62 -10.13
N CYS A 31 4.84 -19.63 -9.35
CA CYS A 31 5.14 -18.29 -9.86
C CYS A 31 6.27 -17.65 -9.04
N VAL A 32 7.47 -18.22 -9.15
CA VAL A 32 8.74 -17.59 -8.78
C VAL A 32 9.69 -17.84 -9.94
N GLU A 33 9.86 -16.84 -10.80
CA GLU A 33 11.12 -16.49 -11.47
C GLU A 33 10.89 -15.29 -12.40
N GLU A 34 11.98 -14.54 -12.66
CA GLU A 34 12.10 -13.37 -13.53
C GLU A 34 11.63 -12.00 -13.00
N THR A 35 12.27 -11.53 -11.93
CA THR A 35 12.68 -10.10 -11.86
C THR A 35 13.99 -9.95 -11.07
N ALA A 36 15.11 -10.29 -11.70
CA ALA A 36 16.43 -9.87 -11.23
C ALA A 36 17.36 -9.66 -12.44
N GLY A 37 17.87 -8.44 -12.59
CA GLY A 37 18.98 -8.13 -13.49
C GLY A 37 18.73 -6.92 -14.36
N LEU A 38 19.18 -5.75 -13.90
CA LEU A 38 20.03 -4.78 -14.62
C LEU A 38 19.91 -3.38 -14.01
N PHE A 39 20.71 -3.12 -12.99
CA PHE A 39 21.24 -1.79 -12.68
C PHE A 39 22.61 -1.97 -12.00
N THR A 40 23.68 -1.71 -12.74
CA THR A 40 24.99 -1.34 -12.20
C THR A 40 25.63 -0.33 -13.14
N GLU A 41 25.92 0.85 -12.61
CA GLU A 41 26.77 1.88 -13.21
C GLU A 41 28.25 1.48 -13.07
N GLU A 42 29.09 1.86 -14.03
CA GLU A 42 30.49 2.25 -13.75
C GLU A 42 31.02 3.19 -14.85
N GLN A 43 31.81 4.18 -14.41
CA GLN A 43 32.38 5.30 -15.15
C GLN A 43 33.81 4.98 -15.65
N GLY A 44 34.26 5.60 -16.75
CA GLY A 44 35.68 5.56 -17.18
C GLY A 44 35.96 6.29 -18.51
N GLU A 45 37.02 7.10 -18.53
CA GLU A 45 37.30 8.23 -19.43
C GLU A 45 38.04 7.96 -20.77
N LEU A 46 37.86 8.93 -21.70
CA LEU A 46 38.80 9.54 -22.67
C LEU A 46 39.43 8.74 -23.84
N GLY A 47 39.10 9.18 -25.07
CA GLY A 47 39.91 9.00 -26.28
C GLY A 47 39.18 9.28 -27.61
N HIS A 48 39.30 10.48 -28.17
CA HIS A 48 39.04 10.80 -29.60
C HIS A 48 40.31 10.45 -30.44
N PRO A 49 40.30 10.32 -31.81
CA PRO A 49 39.33 10.86 -32.79
C PRO A 49 39.03 9.95 -34.04
N GLU A 50 38.30 10.53 -35.01
CA GLU A 50 38.26 10.27 -36.47
C GLU A 50 37.28 9.24 -37.10
N SER A 51 36.48 9.75 -38.06
CA SER A 51 35.52 9.10 -38.98
C SER A 51 36.25 8.35 -40.12
N PRO A 52 35.66 7.42 -40.93
CA PRO A 52 34.38 7.63 -41.65
C PRO A 52 33.55 6.37 -42.02
N THR A 53 32.34 6.62 -42.53
CA THR A 53 31.49 5.85 -43.48
C THR A 53 31.70 4.35 -43.77
N GLU A 54 30.56 3.67 -43.95
CA GLU A 54 30.33 2.33 -44.56
C GLU A 54 30.69 1.10 -43.71
N GLN A 55 29.69 0.53 -43.01
CA GLN A 55 29.42 -0.92 -42.87
C GLN A 55 28.32 -1.17 -41.81
N VAL A 56 27.05 -1.02 -42.22
CA VAL A 56 25.94 -1.87 -41.73
C VAL A 56 24.98 -2.08 -42.91
N ILE A 57 25.50 -2.70 -43.97
CA ILE A 57 24.74 -3.35 -45.04
C ILE A 57 25.27 -4.78 -45.12
N ALA A 58 24.66 -5.66 -44.34
CA ALA A 58 24.72 -7.13 -44.31
C ALA A 58 24.25 -7.47 -42.88
N ASP A 59 22.97 -7.75 -42.63
CA ASP A 59 22.45 -9.11 -42.76
C ASP A 59 20.92 -9.12 -42.96
N ILE A 60 20.48 -8.78 -44.17
CA ILE A 60 19.22 -9.31 -44.72
C ILE A 60 19.52 -9.69 -46.19
N SER A 61 20.43 -10.64 -46.39
CA SER A 61 20.64 -11.29 -47.67
C SER A 61 20.56 -12.79 -47.49
N GLU A 62 19.36 -13.30 -47.24
CA GLU A 62 19.00 -14.68 -47.53
C GLU A 62 17.47 -14.77 -47.67
N CYS A 63 16.94 -14.11 -48.71
CA CYS A 63 15.66 -14.52 -49.28
C CYS A 63 15.98 -15.32 -50.53
N GLN A 64 15.87 -16.64 -50.37
CA GLN A 64 15.79 -17.60 -51.45
C GLN A 64 14.85 -17.06 -52.53
N THR A 65 15.32 -17.06 -53.78
CA THR A 65 14.46 -17.01 -54.96
C THR A 65 13.53 -18.22 -54.93
N GLU A 66 12.40 -18.09 -54.24
CA GLU A 66 11.29 -19.03 -54.34
C GLU A 66 10.78 -18.97 -55.77
N VAL A 67 10.82 -20.11 -56.45
CA VAL A 67 10.25 -20.32 -57.77
C VAL A 67 8.75 -19.97 -57.66
N LEU A 68 8.35 -18.83 -58.22
CA LEU A 68 6.94 -18.48 -58.36
C LEU A 68 6.29 -19.57 -59.20
N ASP A 69 5.21 -20.18 -58.70
CA ASP A 69 4.45 -21.15 -59.47
C ASP A 69 3.81 -20.41 -60.67
N PRO A 70 4.19 -20.72 -61.92
CA PRO A 70 3.65 -20.04 -63.10
C PRO A 70 2.15 -20.23 -63.27
N SER A 71 1.56 -21.21 -62.57
CA SER A 71 0.13 -21.52 -62.63
C SER A 71 -0.72 -20.81 -61.58
N PHE A 72 -0.11 -20.17 -60.56
CA PHE A 72 -0.83 -19.53 -59.46
C PHE A 72 -1.01 -18.02 -59.69
N ASN A 73 -2.26 -17.55 -59.72
CA ASN A 73 -2.56 -16.12 -59.87
C ASN A 73 -2.57 -15.42 -58.51
N TYR A 74 -1.40 -14.89 -58.12
CA TYR A 74 -1.20 -14.14 -56.87
C TYR A 74 -2.02 -12.84 -56.76
N PHE A 75 -2.67 -12.35 -57.81
CA PHE A 75 -3.52 -11.13 -57.73
C PHE A 75 -5.00 -11.43 -57.98
N ALA A 76 -5.41 -12.69 -57.78
CA ALA A 76 -6.79 -13.13 -57.75
C ALA A 76 -7.14 -13.74 -56.37
N CYS A 77 -8.43 -13.96 -56.11
CA CYS A 77 -8.89 -14.58 -54.87
C CYS A 77 -8.29 -16.00 -54.74
N PRO A 78 -7.49 -16.28 -53.68
CA PRO A 78 -6.84 -17.58 -53.50
C PRO A 78 -7.83 -18.64 -53.02
N ASN A 79 -7.60 -19.91 -53.39
CA ASN A 79 -8.34 -21.00 -52.77
C ASN A 79 -7.97 -21.15 -51.29
N ARG A 80 -8.87 -21.75 -50.50
CA ARG A 80 -8.69 -21.91 -49.03
C ARG A 80 -7.39 -22.62 -48.64
N ASN A 81 -6.90 -23.53 -49.48
CA ASN A 81 -5.68 -24.31 -49.26
C ASN A 81 -4.41 -23.55 -49.67
N GLU A 82 -4.53 -22.49 -50.47
CA GLU A 82 -3.42 -21.71 -51.05
C GLU A 82 -3.26 -20.34 -50.37
N LEU A 83 -4.16 -20.02 -49.43
CA LEU A 83 -4.19 -18.76 -48.69
C LEU A 83 -2.88 -18.48 -47.94
N ALA A 84 -2.23 -19.51 -47.38
CA ALA A 84 -0.96 -19.34 -46.67
C ALA A 84 0.18 -18.88 -47.61
N VAL A 85 0.24 -19.43 -48.82
CA VAL A 85 1.23 -19.08 -49.85
C VAL A 85 0.96 -17.67 -50.40
N PHE A 86 -0.31 -17.35 -50.66
CA PHE A 86 -0.75 -16.01 -51.07
C PHE A 86 -0.34 -14.94 -50.04
N LEU A 87 -0.55 -15.20 -48.75
CA LEU A 87 -0.22 -14.25 -47.69
C LEU A 87 1.29 -14.12 -47.42
N LYS A 88 2.10 -15.13 -47.76
CA LYS A 88 3.56 -15.02 -47.71
C LYS A 88 4.09 -14.14 -48.84
N TYR A 89 3.44 -14.19 -50.01
CA TYR A 89 3.80 -13.39 -51.17
C TYR A 89 3.42 -11.90 -51.03
N HIS A 90 2.38 -11.56 -50.27
CA HIS A 90 1.94 -10.19 -50.04
C HIS A 90 2.39 -9.63 -48.67
N PRO A 91 2.70 -8.32 -48.54
CA PRO A 91 2.54 -7.28 -49.56
C PRO A 91 3.76 -7.09 -50.48
N GLN A 92 3.48 -6.75 -51.75
CA GLN A 92 4.52 -6.39 -52.73
C GLN A 92 4.57 -4.87 -52.92
N HIS A 93 5.63 -4.25 -52.40
CA HIS A 93 5.83 -2.79 -52.44
C HIS A 93 6.82 -2.32 -53.51
N GLU A 94 7.22 -3.20 -54.44
CA GLU A 94 8.11 -2.86 -55.55
C GLU A 94 7.36 -2.09 -56.65
N ILE A 95 7.17 -0.79 -56.41
CA ILE A 95 6.45 0.12 -57.31
C ILE A 95 7.48 0.94 -58.12
N PRO A 96 7.51 0.80 -59.46
CA PRO A 96 8.43 1.57 -60.32
C PRO A 96 8.07 3.06 -60.41
N ASP A 97 6.79 3.41 -60.23
CA ASP A 97 6.28 4.78 -60.36
C ASP A 97 6.51 5.58 -59.05
N PRO A 98 7.27 6.69 -59.08
CA PRO A 98 7.61 7.46 -57.88
C PRO A 98 6.40 8.14 -57.21
N VAL A 99 5.32 8.41 -57.95
CA VAL A 99 4.09 9.00 -57.39
C VAL A 99 3.35 7.96 -56.56
N LEU A 100 3.22 6.74 -57.09
CA LEU A 100 2.57 5.61 -56.41
C LEU A 100 3.44 5.04 -55.28
N LYS A 101 4.76 5.17 -55.34
CA LYS A 101 5.66 4.77 -54.24
C LYS A 101 5.39 5.57 -52.96
N LYS A 102 4.98 6.84 -53.07
CA LYS A 102 4.61 7.68 -51.91
C LYS A 102 3.28 7.25 -51.27
N SER A 103 2.38 6.61 -52.00
CA SER A 103 1.09 6.17 -51.45
C SER A 103 1.17 4.92 -50.57
N VAL A 104 2.31 4.22 -50.55
CA VAL A 104 2.56 3.08 -49.66
C VAL A 104 2.70 3.52 -48.19
N LYS A 105 3.14 4.75 -47.93
CA LYS A 105 3.30 5.30 -46.58
C LYS A 105 2.11 6.18 -46.18
N ARG A 106 1.69 6.09 -44.92
CA ARG A 106 0.73 7.02 -44.30
C ARG A 106 1.41 8.37 -44.04
N LYS A 107 0.61 9.40 -43.74
CA LYS A 107 1.11 10.73 -43.34
C LYS A 107 2.00 10.65 -42.09
N ASP A 108 1.76 9.65 -41.24
CA ASP A 108 2.46 9.39 -39.98
C ASP A 108 3.74 8.53 -40.16
N GLY A 109 4.13 8.23 -41.40
CA GLY A 109 5.32 7.44 -41.73
C GLY A 109 5.16 5.91 -41.69
N THR A 110 4.03 5.40 -41.20
CA THR A 110 3.72 3.96 -41.16
C THR A 110 3.46 3.37 -42.55
N ILE A 111 3.90 2.13 -42.78
CA ILE A 111 3.77 1.44 -44.07
C ILE A 111 2.43 0.69 -44.13
N ARG A 112 1.67 0.87 -45.22
CA ARG A 112 0.40 0.16 -45.46
C ARG A 112 0.67 -1.28 -45.88
N LYS A 113 0.70 -2.19 -44.91
CA LYS A 113 0.98 -3.62 -45.13
C LYS A 113 -0.07 -4.38 -45.96
N TRP A 114 -1.21 -3.77 -46.29
CA TRP A 114 -2.31 -4.38 -47.05
C TRP A 114 -2.26 -4.06 -48.55
N LEU A 115 -1.44 -3.08 -48.95
CA LEU A 115 -1.39 -2.57 -50.31
C LEU A 115 -0.33 -3.33 -51.10
N SER A 116 -0.72 -3.92 -52.23
CA SER A 116 0.20 -4.63 -53.13
C SER A 116 0.10 -4.10 -54.55
N TYR A 117 1.23 -4.05 -55.25
CA TYR A 117 1.30 -3.58 -56.64
C TYR A 117 1.65 -4.72 -57.59
N CYS A 118 0.88 -4.88 -58.67
CA CYS A 118 1.19 -5.83 -59.73
C CYS A 118 1.91 -5.14 -60.89
N LYS A 119 3.13 -5.59 -61.22
CA LYS A 119 3.94 -5.03 -62.31
C LYS A 119 3.34 -5.31 -63.70
N ILE A 120 2.61 -6.41 -63.86
CA ILE A 120 2.04 -6.85 -65.14
C ILE A 120 0.81 -6.00 -65.49
N THR A 121 -0.15 -5.90 -64.57
CA THR A 121 -1.40 -5.14 -64.78
C THR A 121 -1.27 -3.64 -64.47
N LYS A 122 -0.12 -3.22 -63.90
CA LYS A 122 0.16 -1.84 -63.47
C LYS A 122 -0.89 -1.27 -62.50
N ALA A 123 -1.55 -2.13 -61.74
CA ALA A 123 -2.63 -1.78 -60.85
C ALA A 123 -2.28 -2.07 -59.37
N MET A 124 -2.92 -1.33 -58.47
CA MET A 124 -2.82 -1.58 -57.03
C MET A 124 -4.01 -2.38 -56.51
N PHE A 125 -3.69 -3.29 -55.60
CA PHE A 125 -4.63 -4.22 -55.02
C PHE A 125 -4.56 -4.19 -53.49
N CYS A 126 -5.69 -4.47 -52.84
CA CYS A 126 -5.73 -4.75 -51.42
C CYS A 126 -5.66 -6.26 -51.21
N SER A 127 -4.56 -6.76 -50.64
CA SER A 127 -4.37 -8.20 -50.41
C SER A 127 -5.42 -8.77 -49.45
N VAL A 128 -5.92 -7.95 -48.53
CA VAL A 128 -6.97 -8.32 -47.57
C VAL A 128 -8.33 -8.44 -48.26
N CYS A 129 -8.71 -7.48 -49.10
CA CYS A 129 -9.98 -7.54 -49.81
C CYS A 129 -9.99 -8.62 -50.90
N LEU A 130 -8.87 -8.85 -51.60
CA LEU A 130 -8.73 -9.95 -52.56
C LEU A 130 -8.99 -11.32 -51.94
N ALA A 131 -8.48 -11.55 -50.72
CA ALA A 131 -8.56 -12.87 -50.08
C ALA A 131 -9.88 -13.17 -49.37
N PHE A 132 -10.65 -12.14 -48.99
CA PHE A 132 -11.77 -12.29 -48.07
C PHE A 132 -13.06 -11.57 -48.48
N SER A 133 -13.12 -10.96 -49.67
CA SER A 133 -14.37 -10.39 -50.19
C SER A 133 -15.42 -11.48 -50.42
N LYS A 134 -16.69 -11.17 -50.13
CA LYS A 134 -17.81 -12.05 -50.51
C LYS A 134 -17.95 -12.08 -52.03
N SER A 135 -18.36 -13.22 -52.59
CA SER A 135 -18.44 -13.51 -54.03
C SER A 135 -19.29 -12.55 -54.89
N HIS A 136 -19.98 -11.57 -54.29
CA HIS A 136 -20.86 -10.61 -54.98
C HIS A 136 -20.48 -9.13 -54.74
N GLU A 137 -19.39 -8.84 -54.02
CA GLU A 137 -18.99 -7.47 -53.69
C GLU A 137 -17.65 -7.13 -54.37
N THR A 138 -17.68 -6.35 -55.47
CA THR A 138 -16.48 -5.88 -56.15
C THR A 138 -16.10 -4.47 -55.69
N ASN A 139 -14.80 -4.24 -55.45
CA ASN A 139 -14.22 -2.93 -55.16
C ASN A 139 -13.10 -2.67 -56.16
N SER A 140 -12.79 -1.41 -56.46
CA SER A 140 -11.71 -1.01 -57.36
C SER A 140 -10.34 -1.57 -56.94
N PHE A 141 -10.15 -1.91 -55.65
CA PHE A 141 -8.93 -2.54 -55.13
C PHE A 141 -8.91 -4.08 -55.23
N ILE A 142 -10.01 -4.71 -55.67
CA ILE A 142 -10.09 -6.15 -56.00
C ILE A 142 -9.90 -6.33 -57.52
N GLU A 143 -10.50 -5.46 -58.33
CA GLU A 143 -10.37 -5.48 -59.80
C GLU A 143 -9.03 -4.87 -60.28
N GLY A 144 -8.40 -4.06 -59.43
CA GLY A 144 -7.10 -3.44 -59.68
C GLY A 144 -7.24 -1.94 -59.95
N MET A 145 -6.81 -1.13 -58.99
CA MET A 145 -6.90 0.32 -59.11
C MET A 145 -5.77 0.87 -59.99
N THR A 146 -6.15 1.53 -61.09
CA THR A 146 -5.23 2.14 -62.06
C THR A 146 -5.22 3.67 -62.02
N ASP A 147 -6.12 4.30 -61.26
CA ASP A 147 -6.21 5.76 -61.14
C ASP A 147 -5.02 6.33 -60.36
N LYS A 148 -4.10 6.97 -61.10
CA LYS A 148 -2.89 7.60 -60.57
C LYS A 148 -3.12 9.02 -60.06
N HIS A 149 -4.17 9.71 -60.51
CA HIS A 149 -4.41 11.11 -60.21
C HIS A 149 -5.09 11.30 -58.85
N HIS A 150 -5.99 10.37 -58.47
CA HIS A 150 -6.72 10.42 -57.19
C HIS A 150 -6.29 9.32 -56.21
N VAL A 151 -5.07 8.79 -56.37
CA VAL A 151 -4.57 7.63 -55.62
C VAL A 151 -4.69 7.79 -54.10
N HIS A 152 -4.30 8.96 -53.57
CA HIS A 152 -4.34 9.21 -52.13
C HIS A 152 -5.76 9.29 -51.57
N GLN A 153 -6.67 9.91 -52.32
CA GLN A 153 -8.08 10.02 -51.95
C GLN A 153 -8.76 8.64 -51.97
N ARG A 154 -8.56 7.86 -53.03
CA ARG A 154 -9.14 6.52 -53.18
C ARG A 154 -8.63 5.55 -52.10
N ILE A 155 -7.36 5.65 -51.72
CA ILE A 155 -6.79 4.85 -50.62
C ILE A 155 -7.43 5.24 -49.29
N GLU A 156 -7.62 6.54 -49.03
CA GLU A 156 -8.22 7.00 -47.77
C GLU A 156 -9.71 6.63 -47.67
N GLU A 157 -10.45 6.73 -48.77
CA GLU A 157 -11.84 6.26 -48.89
C GLU A 157 -11.93 4.74 -48.66
N HIS A 158 -10.99 3.96 -49.20
CA HIS A 158 -10.91 2.52 -48.98
C HIS A 158 -10.57 2.18 -47.53
N GLU A 159 -9.60 2.87 -46.90
CA GLU A 159 -9.23 2.65 -45.49
C GLU A 159 -10.40 2.90 -44.52
N LYS A 160 -11.30 3.83 -44.87
CA LYS A 160 -12.51 4.14 -44.09
C LYS A 160 -13.71 3.27 -44.45
N SER A 161 -13.62 2.47 -45.51
CA SER A 161 -14.72 1.63 -45.97
C SER A 161 -14.95 0.45 -45.02
N ALA A 162 -16.22 0.11 -44.80
CA ALA A 162 -16.59 -1.04 -43.95
C ALA A 162 -16.08 -2.39 -44.48
N MET A 163 -15.71 -2.45 -45.76
CA MET A 163 -15.16 -3.64 -46.42
C MET A 163 -13.67 -3.88 -46.08
N HIS A 164 -12.94 -2.84 -45.67
CA HIS A 164 -11.51 -2.92 -45.39
C HIS A 164 -11.25 -3.19 -43.92
N ASN A 165 -11.24 -4.47 -43.53
CA ASN A 165 -10.88 -4.88 -42.16
C ASN A 165 -9.41 -5.35 -42.06
N ALA A 166 -8.50 -4.49 -42.49
CA ALA A 166 -7.06 -4.80 -42.53
C ALA A 166 -6.44 -5.05 -41.14
N GLU A 167 -6.95 -4.41 -40.09
CA GLU A 167 -6.43 -4.58 -38.73
C GLU A 167 -6.74 -5.96 -38.16
N ALA A 168 -7.92 -6.53 -38.41
CA ALA A 168 -8.25 -7.90 -38.02
C ALA A 168 -7.39 -8.94 -38.76
N PHE A 169 -6.99 -8.63 -40.00
CA PHE A 169 -6.14 -9.49 -40.80
C PHE A 169 -4.69 -9.53 -40.30
N PHE A 170 -4.07 -8.37 -40.00
CA PHE A 170 -2.70 -8.33 -39.49
C PHE A 170 -2.54 -8.95 -38.10
N LEU A 171 -3.61 -8.97 -37.29
CA LEU A 171 -3.62 -9.77 -36.06
C LEU A 171 -3.66 -11.28 -36.34
N LYS A 172 -4.45 -11.73 -37.33
CA LYS A 172 -4.51 -13.14 -37.73
C LYS A 172 -3.17 -13.64 -38.30
N SER A 173 -2.45 -12.82 -39.06
CA SER A 173 -1.10 -13.15 -39.57
C SER A 173 -0.03 -13.18 -38.47
N SER A 174 -0.32 -12.64 -37.29
CA SER A 174 0.59 -12.62 -36.13
C SER A 174 0.37 -13.82 -35.19
N SER A 175 -0.35 -14.87 -35.64
CA SER A 175 -0.65 -16.08 -34.86
C SER A 175 -1.46 -15.84 -33.58
N ALA A 176 -2.23 -14.75 -33.50
CA ALA A 176 -3.14 -14.51 -32.37
C ALA A 176 -4.41 -15.37 -32.50
N GLY A 177 -4.88 -15.94 -31.39
CA GLY A 177 -6.03 -16.85 -31.37
C GLY A 177 -7.35 -16.17 -31.77
N VAL A 178 -8.37 -16.96 -32.11
CA VAL A 178 -9.71 -16.45 -32.46
C VAL A 178 -10.32 -15.64 -31.31
N ASP A 179 -10.02 -16.01 -30.07
CA ASP A 179 -10.48 -15.30 -28.87
C ASP A 179 -9.85 -13.91 -28.73
N ASP A 180 -8.58 -13.73 -29.11
CA ASP A 180 -7.89 -12.43 -29.08
C ASP A 180 -8.52 -11.43 -30.06
N LEU A 181 -9.02 -11.94 -31.19
CA LEU A 181 -9.69 -11.14 -32.22
C LEU A 181 -11.11 -10.70 -31.79
N LEU A 182 -11.87 -11.61 -31.18
CA LEU A 182 -13.23 -11.32 -30.71
C LEU A 182 -13.22 -10.42 -29.47
N LEU A 183 -12.21 -10.56 -28.61
CA LEU A 183 -12.11 -9.83 -27.35
C LEU A 183 -11.17 -8.63 -27.42
N PHE A 184 -10.53 -8.31 -28.55
CA PHE A 184 -9.54 -7.23 -28.63
C PHE A 184 -10.02 -5.91 -28.02
N LYS A 185 -11.23 -5.47 -28.36
CA LYS A 185 -11.84 -4.25 -27.80
C LYS A 185 -12.09 -4.36 -26.30
N GLN A 186 -12.46 -5.54 -25.82
CA GLN A 186 -12.65 -5.81 -24.39
C GLN A 186 -11.32 -5.87 -23.64
N MET A 187 -10.27 -6.43 -24.27
CA MET A 187 -8.91 -6.48 -23.72
C MET A 187 -8.25 -5.11 -23.67
N SER A 188 -8.43 -4.27 -24.68
CA SER A 188 -7.91 -2.89 -24.67
C SER A 188 -8.60 -2.05 -23.61
N VAL A 189 -9.93 -2.14 -23.49
CA VAL A 189 -10.69 -1.50 -22.41
C VAL A 189 -10.25 -2.02 -21.03
N ARG A 190 -10.03 -3.33 -20.89
CA ARG A 190 -9.52 -3.92 -19.63
C ARG A 190 -8.12 -3.41 -19.29
N ARG A 191 -7.21 -3.35 -20.27
CA ARG A 191 -5.85 -2.80 -20.07
C ARG A 191 -5.89 -1.36 -19.60
N GLU A 192 -6.72 -0.53 -20.22
CA GLU A 192 -6.90 0.86 -19.83
C GLU A 192 -7.50 0.99 -18.42
N GLN A 193 -8.47 0.14 -18.07
CA GLN A 193 -9.01 0.08 -16.71
C GLN A 193 -7.97 -0.33 -15.67
N VAL A 194 -7.12 -1.31 -15.99
CA VAL A 194 -6.02 -1.75 -15.11
C VAL A 194 -5.01 -0.62 -14.94
N ARG A 195 -4.61 0.05 -16.03
CA ARG A 195 -3.69 1.19 -16.00
C ARG A 195 -4.22 2.31 -15.09
N ASN A 196 -5.48 2.70 -15.24
CA ASN A 196 -6.11 3.72 -14.39
C ASN A 196 -6.19 3.28 -12.91
N ARG A 197 -6.50 2.02 -12.63
CA ARG A 197 -6.52 1.50 -11.26
C ARG A 197 -5.14 1.47 -10.61
N LEU A 198 -4.10 1.12 -11.35
CA LEU A 198 -2.71 1.17 -10.88
C LEU A 198 -2.33 2.62 -10.56
N GLN A 199 -2.69 3.56 -11.44
CA GLN A 199 -2.47 4.98 -11.17
C GLN A 199 -3.13 5.42 -9.87
N VAL A 200 -4.41 5.10 -9.65
CA VAL A 200 -5.11 5.40 -8.40
C VAL A 200 -4.43 4.74 -7.19
N LEU A 201 -4.04 3.46 -7.31
CA LEU A 201 -3.35 2.74 -6.24
C LEU A 201 -2.04 3.43 -5.84
N HIS A 202 -1.25 3.92 -6.80
CA HIS A 202 -0.05 4.71 -6.50
C HIS A 202 -0.36 5.92 -5.62
N ARG A 203 -1.41 6.71 -5.94
CA ARG A 203 -1.81 7.86 -5.10
C ARG A 203 -2.24 7.40 -3.70
N VAL A 204 -2.99 6.30 -3.61
CA VAL A 204 -3.42 5.74 -2.33
C VAL A 204 -2.21 5.36 -1.46
N VAL A 205 -1.22 4.69 -2.04
CA VAL A 205 0.03 4.33 -1.34
C VAL A 205 0.78 5.58 -0.87
N ASP A 206 0.88 6.61 -1.71
CA ASP A 206 1.56 7.85 -1.34
C ASP A 206 0.85 8.61 -0.22
N VAL A 207 -0.49 8.70 -0.26
CA VAL A 207 -1.27 9.28 0.84
C VAL A 207 -1.06 8.49 2.14
N VAL A 208 -1.08 7.15 2.07
CA VAL A 208 -0.83 6.31 3.24
C VAL A 208 0.55 6.60 3.84
N LYS A 209 1.59 6.70 3.00
CA LYS A 209 2.95 7.03 3.43
C LYS A 209 3.04 8.41 4.09
N VAL A 210 2.35 9.42 3.55
CA VAL A 210 2.35 10.78 4.11
C VAL A 210 1.69 10.80 5.49
N ILE A 211 0.51 10.20 5.64
CA ILE A 211 -0.19 10.11 6.92
C ILE A 211 0.68 9.39 7.95
N GLY A 212 1.26 8.25 7.57
CA GLY A 212 2.17 7.49 8.42
C GLY A 212 3.41 8.28 8.85
N LYS A 213 4.03 9.03 7.92
CA LYS A 213 5.19 9.88 8.22
C LYS A 213 4.86 11.01 9.20
N GLN A 214 3.64 11.55 9.14
CA GLN A 214 3.19 12.62 10.03
C GLN A 214 2.63 12.10 11.37
N GLY A 215 2.47 10.78 11.54
CA GLY A 215 1.86 10.21 12.75
C GLY A 215 0.38 10.56 12.92
N LEU A 216 -0.33 10.85 11.82
CA LEU A 216 -1.75 11.19 11.85
C LEU A 216 -2.62 9.92 11.85
N SER A 217 -3.81 10.02 12.44
CA SER A 217 -4.81 8.94 12.35
C SER A 217 -5.30 8.80 10.90
N TYR A 218 -5.49 7.57 10.42
CA TYR A 218 -6.00 7.37 9.05
C TYR A 218 -7.52 7.61 8.94
N ARG A 219 -8.25 7.29 10.02
CA ARG A 219 -9.71 7.13 10.03
C ARG A 219 -10.38 8.21 10.87
N GLY A 220 -11.61 8.56 10.47
CA GLY A 220 -12.56 9.34 11.26
C GLY A 220 -13.56 8.42 11.99
N ASP A 221 -14.46 9.00 12.78
CA ASP A 221 -15.30 8.22 13.69
C ASP A 221 -16.44 7.45 12.99
N LYS A 222 -17.18 8.08 12.05
CA LYS A 222 -18.48 7.51 11.59
C LYS A 222 -18.79 7.62 10.09
N ASP A 223 -18.17 8.54 9.34
CA ASP A 223 -18.63 8.89 7.98
C ASP A 223 -17.72 8.42 6.83
N GLU A 224 -17.10 7.24 6.91
CA GLU A 224 -16.20 6.73 5.84
C GLU A 224 -16.91 6.21 4.57
N ALA A 225 -18.23 6.26 4.51
CA ALA A 225 -18.98 5.63 3.43
C ALA A 225 -18.90 6.44 2.13
N ALA A 226 -18.63 5.77 1.01
CA ALA A 226 -18.39 6.44 -0.27
C ALA A 226 -19.55 7.34 -0.75
N PHE A 227 -20.81 7.03 -0.42
CA PHE A 227 -21.95 7.87 -0.79
C PHE A 227 -22.02 9.21 -0.04
N ASN A 228 -21.34 9.33 1.11
CA ASN A 228 -21.30 10.54 1.93
C ASN A 228 -20.12 11.46 1.58
N LEU A 229 -19.17 11.04 0.72
CA LEU A 229 -17.92 11.77 0.45
C LEU A 229 -18.09 13.18 -0.17
N GLU A 230 -19.29 13.52 -0.63
CA GLU A 230 -19.61 14.86 -1.15
C GLU A 230 -20.03 15.84 -0.03
N ASP A 231 -20.34 15.33 1.16
CA ASP A 231 -20.87 16.12 2.27
C ASP A 231 -19.73 16.77 3.07
N ILE A 232 -19.45 18.03 2.75
CA ILE A 232 -18.39 18.83 3.37
C ILE A 232 -18.62 19.04 4.88
N THR A 233 -19.84 18.81 5.39
CA THR A 233 -20.13 18.98 6.82
C THR A 233 -19.66 17.81 7.68
N LYS A 234 -19.24 16.71 7.05
CA LYS A 234 -18.85 15.47 7.71
C LYS A 234 -17.34 15.29 7.71
N ASP A 235 -16.84 14.69 8.79
CA ASP A 235 -15.45 14.28 8.89
C ASP A 235 -15.29 12.85 8.37
N HIS A 236 -14.66 12.72 7.20
CA HIS A 236 -14.36 11.43 6.57
C HIS A 236 -13.02 10.82 7.07
N GLY A 237 -12.29 11.53 7.93
CA GLY A 237 -10.95 11.15 8.39
C GLY A 237 -9.85 11.55 7.41
N ASN A 238 -8.62 11.65 7.95
CA ASN A 238 -7.48 12.22 7.21
C ASN A 238 -7.17 11.52 5.87
N PHE A 239 -7.37 10.20 5.78
CA PHE A 239 -7.13 9.47 4.53
C PHE A 239 -8.09 9.90 3.42
N LEU A 240 -9.39 9.90 3.70
CA LEU A 240 -10.40 10.25 2.70
C LEU A 240 -10.34 11.73 2.36
N GLU A 241 -10.10 12.60 3.35
CA GLU A 241 -9.92 14.05 3.12
C GLU A 241 -8.73 14.36 2.20
N LEU A 242 -7.59 13.69 2.40
CA LEU A 242 -6.43 13.87 1.52
C LEU A 242 -6.71 13.34 0.10
N ILE A 243 -7.44 12.23 -0.04
CA ILE A 243 -7.87 11.73 -1.34
C ILE A 243 -8.81 12.73 -2.03
N LEU A 244 -9.77 13.30 -1.30
CA LEU A 244 -10.70 14.31 -1.82
C LEU A 244 -9.95 15.57 -2.25
N LEU A 245 -8.98 16.03 -1.45
CA LEU A 245 -8.10 17.14 -1.80
C LEU A 245 -7.32 16.88 -3.10
N LEU A 246 -6.66 15.72 -3.20
CA LEU A 246 -5.90 15.35 -4.40
C LEU A 246 -6.80 15.19 -5.63
N SER A 247 -8.04 14.71 -5.44
CA SER A 247 -9.01 14.56 -6.53
C SER A 247 -9.43 15.90 -7.15
N LYS A 248 -9.19 17.04 -6.49
CA LYS A 248 -9.41 18.37 -7.09
C LYS A 248 -8.40 18.66 -8.20
N TYR A 249 -7.20 18.08 -8.12
CA TYR A 249 -6.08 18.34 -9.03
C TYR A 249 -5.75 17.17 -9.96
N ASP A 250 -6.04 15.93 -9.54
CA ASP A 250 -5.79 14.72 -10.34
C ASP A 250 -7.08 14.23 -11.04
N ILE A 251 -7.08 14.32 -12.37
CA ILE A 251 -8.24 13.95 -13.22
C ILE A 251 -8.58 12.45 -13.08
N CYS A 252 -7.58 11.57 -13.00
CA CYS A 252 -7.79 10.13 -12.87
C CYS A 252 -8.42 9.80 -11.51
N LEU A 253 -7.90 10.40 -10.45
CA LEU A 253 -8.44 10.23 -9.10
C LEU A 253 -9.85 10.81 -8.98
N LYS A 254 -10.11 11.99 -9.57
CA LYS A 254 -11.45 12.61 -9.63
C LYS A 254 -12.48 11.69 -10.26
N TYR A 255 -12.15 11.16 -11.44
CA TYR A 255 -13.04 10.23 -12.15
C TYR A 255 -13.31 8.97 -11.31
N HIS A 256 -12.28 8.42 -10.67
CA HIS A 256 -12.41 7.23 -9.84
C HIS A 256 -13.25 7.47 -8.58
N VAL A 257 -13.05 8.59 -7.88
CA VAL A 257 -13.83 8.97 -6.68
C VAL A 257 -15.30 9.16 -7.05
N ASN A 258 -15.61 9.94 -8.08
CA ASN A 258 -16.99 10.16 -8.54
C ASN A 258 -17.69 8.85 -8.90
N LYS A 259 -16.99 7.96 -9.61
CA LYS A 259 -17.50 6.63 -9.96
C LYS A 259 -17.77 5.77 -8.73
N CYS A 260 -16.97 5.90 -7.67
CA CYS A 260 -17.21 5.22 -6.39
C CYS A 260 -18.45 5.78 -5.69
N ILE A 261 -18.62 7.11 -5.66
CA ILE A 261 -19.77 7.78 -5.05
C ILE A 261 -21.07 7.39 -5.76
N GLU A 262 -21.14 7.53 -7.09
CA GLU A 262 -22.33 7.21 -7.90
C GLU A 262 -22.79 5.77 -7.68
N LYS A 263 -21.85 4.82 -7.74
CA LYS A 263 -22.16 3.40 -7.52
C LYS A 263 -22.59 3.12 -6.08
N SER A 264 -21.98 3.79 -5.10
CA SER A 264 -22.39 3.66 -3.71
C SER A 264 -23.81 4.19 -3.48
N LYS A 265 -24.20 5.30 -4.12
CA LYS A 265 -25.56 5.85 -4.08
C LYS A 265 -26.57 4.87 -4.71
N ILE A 266 -26.25 4.29 -5.87
CA ILE A 266 -27.10 3.28 -6.53
C ILE A 266 -27.32 2.06 -5.64
N LEU A 267 -26.28 1.56 -4.98
CA LEU A 267 -26.38 0.40 -4.08
C LEU A 267 -27.24 0.68 -2.84
N GLN A 268 -27.18 1.89 -2.30
CA GLN A 268 -28.07 2.28 -1.20
C GLN A 268 -29.54 2.27 -1.62
N LEU A 269 -29.85 2.82 -2.79
CA LEU A 269 -31.22 2.93 -3.31
C LEU A 269 -31.82 1.56 -3.64
N SER A 270 -31.01 0.63 -4.15
CA SER A 270 -31.46 -0.67 -4.64
C SER A 270 -31.63 -1.74 -3.55
N ARG A 271 -31.37 -1.44 -2.26
CA ARG A 271 -31.47 -2.35 -1.09
C ARG A 271 -30.77 -3.72 -1.25
N GLY A 272 -29.94 -3.88 -2.28
CA GLY A 272 -29.24 -5.13 -2.57
C GLY A 272 -28.05 -5.30 -1.64
N LYS A 273 -28.08 -6.33 -0.78
CA LYS A 273 -26.91 -6.79 -0.01
C LYS A 273 -25.97 -7.62 -0.91
N GLY A 274 -25.46 -7.00 -1.96
CA GLY A 274 -24.43 -7.59 -2.82
C GLY A 274 -23.09 -6.89 -2.61
N ARG A 275 -21.99 -7.65 -2.45
CA ARG A 275 -20.64 -7.11 -2.67
C ARG A 275 -20.55 -6.77 -4.15
N GLY A 276 -20.88 -5.54 -4.52
CA GLY A 276 -20.71 -5.07 -5.90
C GLY A 276 -19.27 -5.32 -6.34
N SER A 277 -19.07 -5.73 -7.60
CA SER A 277 -17.77 -6.01 -8.26
C SER A 277 -16.80 -4.80 -8.31
N LEU A 278 -17.07 -3.72 -7.57
CA LEU A 278 -16.29 -2.49 -7.60
C LEU A 278 -15.10 -2.57 -6.64
N VAL A 279 -13.90 -2.57 -7.22
CA VAL A 279 -12.66 -2.31 -6.48
C VAL A 279 -12.56 -0.81 -6.24
N THR A 280 -12.93 -0.37 -5.04
CA THR A 280 -12.92 1.07 -4.68
C THR A 280 -11.53 1.58 -4.38
N LEU A 281 -10.61 0.75 -3.89
CA LEU A 281 -9.28 1.12 -3.37
C LEU A 281 -9.27 2.10 -2.19
N LEU A 282 -10.40 2.71 -1.86
CA LEU A 282 -10.58 3.70 -0.79
C LEU A 282 -11.12 3.07 0.50
N SER A 283 -11.47 1.78 0.48
CA SER A 283 -12.03 1.10 1.65
C SER A 283 -10.99 0.94 2.74
N LYS A 284 -11.47 0.94 4.00
CA LYS A 284 -10.68 0.57 5.17
C LYS A 284 -9.90 -0.75 5.01
N THR A 285 -10.47 -1.71 4.28
CA THR A 285 -9.83 -2.99 3.99
C THR A 285 -8.66 -2.86 3.03
N THR A 286 -8.74 -1.97 2.04
CA THR A 286 -7.65 -1.73 1.11
C THR A 286 -6.51 -0.99 1.81
N VAL A 287 -6.83 0.07 2.56
CA VAL A 287 -5.84 0.82 3.35
C VAL A 287 -5.11 -0.10 4.32
N ASN A 288 -5.83 -0.97 5.04
CA ASN A 288 -5.20 -1.95 5.93
C ASN A 288 -4.26 -2.92 5.19
N LYS A 289 -4.62 -3.37 3.98
CA LYS A 289 -3.73 -4.22 3.18
C LYS A 289 -2.46 -3.48 2.75
N VAL A 290 -2.58 -2.22 2.35
CA VAL A 290 -1.42 -1.38 2.00
C VAL A 290 -0.53 -1.18 3.22
N LEU A 291 -1.11 -0.87 4.38
CA LEU A 291 -0.39 -0.74 5.65
C LEU A 291 0.34 -2.03 6.01
N GLU A 292 -0.31 -3.17 5.83
CA GLU A 292 0.27 -4.49 6.08
C GLU A 292 1.48 -4.75 5.16
N SER A 293 1.36 -4.46 3.86
CA SER A 293 2.48 -4.58 2.93
C SER A 293 3.65 -3.65 3.29
N ILE A 294 3.37 -2.40 3.66
CA ILE A 294 4.41 -1.45 4.11
C ILE A 294 5.08 -1.96 5.39
N ARG A 295 4.30 -2.47 6.34
CA ARG A 295 4.80 -3.05 7.59
C ARG A 295 5.78 -4.18 7.30
N LEU A 296 5.39 -5.15 6.48
CA LEU A 296 6.22 -6.30 6.12
C LEU A 296 7.53 -5.87 5.46
N LEU A 297 7.48 -4.95 4.50
CA LEU A 297 8.67 -4.43 3.81
C LEU A 297 9.63 -3.72 4.78
N ILE A 298 9.10 -2.91 5.70
CA ILE A 298 9.93 -2.23 6.71
C ILE A 298 10.60 -3.25 7.63
N GLN A 299 9.85 -4.24 8.11
CA GLN A 299 10.37 -5.26 9.01
C GLN A 299 11.40 -6.16 8.34
N GLU A 300 11.18 -6.53 7.08
CA GLU A 300 12.15 -7.28 6.26
C GLU A 300 13.42 -6.46 6.02
N THR A 301 13.29 -5.17 5.73
CA THR A 301 14.45 -4.29 5.57
C THR A 301 15.26 -4.21 6.87
N ILE A 302 14.59 -4.01 8.01
CA ILE A 302 15.25 -3.97 9.33
C ILE A 302 15.94 -5.29 9.64
N SER A 303 15.27 -6.43 9.43
CA SER A 303 15.85 -7.74 9.73
C SER A 303 17.04 -8.07 8.83
N ASN A 304 16.99 -7.69 7.55
CA ASN A 304 18.13 -7.80 6.63
C ASN A 304 19.32 -6.97 7.13
N GLU A 305 19.10 -5.70 7.49
CA GLU A 305 20.16 -4.84 8.02
C GLU A 305 20.75 -5.37 9.33
N VAL A 306 19.93 -5.92 10.23
CA VAL A 306 20.42 -6.53 11.49
C VAL A 306 21.27 -7.76 11.22
N ARG A 307 20.87 -8.62 10.26
CA ARG A 307 21.65 -9.81 9.88
C ARG A 307 22.98 -9.43 9.26
N GLU A 308 23.02 -8.40 8.42
CA GLU A 308 24.26 -7.85 7.86
C GLU A 308 25.20 -7.29 8.94
N ALA A 309 24.64 -6.63 9.97
CA ALA A 309 25.41 -6.11 11.10
C ALA A 309 26.03 -7.22 11.97
N GLY A 310 25.48 -8.43 11.93
CA GLY A 310 25.99 -9.62 12.63
C GLY A 310 25.76 -9.65 14.15
N MET A 311 25.69 -8.49 14.81
CA MET A 311 25.40 -8.35 16.24
C MET A 311 24.40 -7.22 16.48
N PHE A 312 23.54 -7.41 17.48
CA PHE A 312 22.55 -6.40 17.86
C PHE A 312 22.26 -6.42 19.36
N SER A 313 21.60 -5.38 19.82
CA SER A 313 21.00 -5.30 21.16
C SER A 313 19.52 -5.01 21.04
N ILE A 314 18.75 -5.33 22.07
CA ILE A 314 17.32 -5.08 22.12
C ILE A 314 16.93 -4.12 23.24
N GLN A 315 15.92 -3.30 23.01
CA GLN A 315 15.24 -2.53 24.05
C GLN A 315 13.81 -3.03 24.13
N VAL A 316 13.36 -3.35 25.33
CA VAL A 316 12.03 -3.90 25.57
C VAL A 316 11.32 -3.02 26.58
N ASP A 317 10.16 -2.49 26.17
CA ASP A 317 9.30 -1.66 27.01
C ASP A 317 7.85 -2.10 26.89
N THR A 318 7.12 -2.08 28.01
CA THR A 318 5.74 -2.55 28.11
C THR A 318 4.81 -1.44 28.58
N THR A 319 3.70 -1.23 27.88
CA THR A 319 2.67 -0.25 28.25
C THR A 319 1.28 -0.83 28.07
N GLN A 320 0.31 -0.33 28.82
CA GLN A 320 -1.10 -0.66 28.61
C GLN A 320 -1.70 0.18 27.47
N ASP A 321 -2.48 -0.48 26.61
CA ASP A 321 -3.28 0.19 25.60
C ASP A 321 -4.63 0.69 26.13
N ILE A 322 -5.42 1.35 25.27
CA ILE A 322 -6.74 1.91 25.63
C ILE A 322 -7.77 0.84 26.02
N THR A 323 -7.50 -0.43 25.70
CA THR A 323 -8.34 -1.58 26.08
C THR A 323 -7.82 -2.29 27.33
N SER A 324 -6.86 -1.68 28.02
CA SER A 324 -6.19 -2.23 29.21
C SER A 324 -5.44 -3.53 28.95
N LYS A 325 -4.98 -3.74 27.71
CA LYS A 325 -4.10 -4.86 27.36
C LYS A 325 -2.65 -4.40 27.37
N ASP A 326 -1.77 -5.23 27.92
CA ASP A 326 -0.34 -4.96 27.93
C ASP A 326 0.23 -5.17 26.51
N GLN A 327 0.97 -4.17 26.02
CA GLN A 327 1.65 -4.19 24.73
C GLN A 327 3.16 -4.07 24.98
N CYS A 328 3.93 -4.97 24.38
CA CYS A 328 5.38 -4.99 24.42
C CYS A 328 5.95 -4.45 23.12
N SER A 329 6.77 -3.41 23.23
CA SER A 329 7.56 -2.86 22.14
C SER A 329 8.96 -3.45 22.16
N ILE A 330 9.41 -3.92 21.00
CA ILE A 330 10.74 -4.51 20.80
C ILE A 330 11.48 -3.64 19.80
N ILE A 331 12.52 -2.96 20.28
CA ILE A 331 13.38 -2.10 19.48
C ILE A 331 14.72 -2.81 19.32
N VAL A 332 15.23 -2.90 18.09
CA VAL A 332 16.56 -3.41 17.81
C VAL A 332 17.53 -2.26 17.60
N ARG A 333 18.73 -2.39 18.17
CA ARG A 333 19.84 -1.46 18.01
C ARG A 333 21.06 -2.21 17.48
N TYR A 334 21.60 -1.75 16.36
CA TYR A 334 22.71 -2.40 15.65
C TYR A 334 23.60 -1.34 14.97
N VAL A 335 24.78 -1.77 14.52
CA VAL A 335 25.76 -0.90 13.86
C VAL A 335 25.93 -1.34 12.41
N LYS A 336 25.73 -0.41 11.47
CA LYS A 336 26.11 -0.57 10.07
C LYS A 336 27.17 0.49 9.77
N GLU A 337 26.82 1.56 9.08
CA GLU A 337 27.66 2.76 8.92
C GLU A 337 27.59 3.67 10.16
N CYS A 338 26.45 3.65 10.84
CA CYS A 338 26.18 4.37 12.08
C CYS A 338 25.32 3.49 12.99
N ILE A 339 25.14 3.95 14.24
CA ILE A 339 24.22 3.30 15.18
C ILE A 339 22.80 3.53 14.66
N LYS A 340 22.05 2.44 14.45
CA LYS A 340 20.64 2.48 14.08
C LYS A 340 19.80 1.90 15.20
N GLU A 341 18.70 2.58 15.51
CA GLU A 341 17.65 2.11 16.43
C GLU A 341 16.34 2.03 15.65
N LYS A 342 15.71 0.85 15.65
CA LYS A 342 14.52 0.57 14.84
C LYS A 342 13.51 -0.23 15.64
N LEU A 343 12.25 0.21 15.61
CA LEU A 343 11.14 -0.57 16.14
C LEU A 343 10.93 -1.80 15.24
N LEU A 344 11.11 -3.00 15.81
CA LEU A 344 10.93 -4.25 15.10
C LEU A 344 9.47 -4.72 15.18
N ALA A 345 8.90 -4.73 16.39
CA ALA A 345 7.56 -5.22 16.63
C ALA A 345 6.90 -4.55 17.83
N ILE A 346 5.56 -4.50 17.78
CA ILE A 346 4.69 -4.27 18.94
C ILE A 346 3.78 -5.49 19.03
N VAL A 347 3.78 -6.16 20.18
CA VAL A 347 3.08 -7.43 20.40
C VAL A 347 2.32 -7.41 21.72
N GLU A 348 1.13 -8.00 21.73
CA GLU A 348 0.32 -8.12 22.93
C GLU A 348 0.96 -9.11 23.92
N CYS A 349 1.06 -8.72 25.18
CA CYS A 349 1.53 -9.56 26.28
C CYS A 349 0.36 -10.12 27.06
N GLU A 350 0.09 -11.42 26.95
CA GLU A 350 -0.94 -12.08 27.76
C GLU A 350 -0.48 -12.32 29.21
N PHE A 351 0.83 -12.38 29.45
CA PHE A 351 1.41 -12.72 30.74
C PHE A 351 2.61 -11.82 31.07
N SER A 352 2.71 -11.41 32.33
CA SER A 352 3.73 -10.47 32.80
C SER A 352 5.03 -11.10 33.31
N THR A 353 5.16 -12.44 33.34
CA THR A 353 6.37 -13.09 33.88
C THR A 353 7.57 -12.94 32.94
N GLY A 354 8.78 -12.83 33.52
CA GLY A 354 10.02 -12.68 32.75
C GLY A 354 10.28 -13.79 31.75
N LYS A 355 9.92 -15.04 32.09
CA LYS A 355 10.01 -16.20 31.20
C LYS A 355 9.09 -16.08 29.98
N ASN A 356 7.86 -15.61 30.17
CA ASN A 356 6.91 -15.47 29.07
C ASN A 356 7.30 -14.33 28.15
N LEU A 357 7.77 -13.21 28.71
CA LEU A 357 8.30 -12.12 27.92
C LEU A 357 9.53 -12.55 27.11
N PHE A 358 10.44 -13.33 27.71
CA PHE A 358 11.59 -13.88 27.02
C PHE A 358 11.17 -14.75 25.82
N LYS A 359 10.21 -15.67 26.03
CA LYS A 359 9.68 -16.51 24.95
C LYS A 359 9.05 -15.69 23.83
N LEU A 360 8.25 -14.69 24.18
CA LEU A 360 7.61 -13.79 23.22
C LEU A 360 8.66 -13.04 22.39
N VAL A 361 9.70 -12.48 23.02
CA VAL A 361 10.80 -11.82 22.29
C VAL A 361 11.56 -12.81 21.41
N MET A 362 11.83 -14.02 21.90
CA MET A 362 12.49 -15.08 21.13
C MET A 362 11.67 -15.49 19.90
N GLU A 363 10.35 -15.63 20.03
CA GLU A 363 9.45 -15.95 18.91
C GLU A 363 9.41 -14.84 17.86
N VAL A 364 9.38 -13.58 18.31
CA VAL A 364 9.48 -12.41 17.42
C VAL A 364 10.82 -12.40 16.68
N LEU A 365 11.94 -12.58 17.37
CA LEU A 365 13.26 -12.60 16.71
C LEU A 365 13.36 -13.76 15.71
N LYS A 366 12.86 -14.94 16.07
CA LYS A 366 12.82 -16.11 15.17
C LYS A 366 11.97 -15.86 13.92
N SER A 367 10.81 -15.21 14.02
CA SER A 367 9.97 -14.92 12.86
C SER A 367 10.66 -14.01 11.85
N TYR A 368 11.57 -13.15 12.32
CA TYR A 368 12.42 -12.29 11.49
C TYR A 368 13.80 -12.88 11.17
N LYS A 369 14.02 -14.17 11.44
CA LYS A 369 15.29 -14.89 11.20
C LYS A 369 16.49 -14.23 11.92
N LEU A 370 16.25 -13.66 13.10
CA LEU A 370 17.27 -13.09 13.97
C LEU A 370 17.64 -14.10 15.06
N GLU A 371 18.92 -14.46 15.10
CA GLU A 371 19.44 -15.41 16.08
C GLU A 371 19.62 -14.74 17.45
N ILE A 372 19.03 -15.34 18.50
CA ILE A 372 19.13 -14.82 19.87
C ILE A 372 20.58 -14.79 20.39
N THR A 373 21.42 -15.70 19.92
CA THR A 373 22.85 -15.79 20.25
C THR A 373 23.66 -14.59 19.74
N LYS A 374 23.12 -13.83 18.78
CA LYS A 374 23.71 -12.59 18.27
C LYS A 374 23.23 -11.34 19.01
N CYS A 375 22.32 -11.51 19.97
CA CYS A 375 21.87 -10.45 20.87
C CYS A 375 22.91 -10.24 21.98
N ILE A 376 23.78 -9.25 21.80
CA ILE A 376 24.89 -8.93 22.73
C ILE A 376 24.49 -7.94 23.83
N GLY A 377 23.26 -7.43 23.80
CA GLY A 377 22.81 -6.45 24.77
C GLY A 377 21.30 -6.43 24.91
N SER A 378 20.82 -6.09 26.11
CA SER A 378 19.41 -5.77 26.30
C SER A 378 19.22 -4.60 27.25
N SER A 379 18.17 -3.81 27.04
CA SER A 379 17.76 -2.77 27.97
C SER A 379 16.28 -2.83 28.29
N THR A 380 15.95 -2.81 29.58
CA THR A 380 14.58 -2.97 30.09
C THR A 380 14.35 -2.04 31.29
N ASP A 381 13.11 -1.92 31.74
CA ASP A 381 12.83 -1.33 33.05
C ASP A 381 13.36 -2.22 34.20
N GLY A 382 13.33 -1.67 35.42
CA GLY A 382 13.80 -2.34 36.63
C GLY A 382 12.77 -3.26 37.29
N ALA A 383 11.66 -3.60 36.61
CA ALA A 383 10.65 -4.46 37.21
C ALA A 383 11.24 -5.86 37.51
N ALA A 384 10.75 -6.50 38.57
CA ALA A 384 11.23 -7.82 39.00
C ALA A 384 11.13 -8.87 37.88
N ASN A 385 10.12 -8.75 37.01
CA ASN A 385 9.93 -9.64 35.86
C ASN A 385 10.95 -9.39 34.75
N MET A 386 11.57 -8.23 34.67
CA MET A 386 12.60 -7.91 33.68
C MET A 386 14.00 -8.26 34.19
N GLN A 387 14.28 -7.91 35.44
CA GLN A 387 15.62 -7.91 36.01
C GLN A 387 15.88 -9.03 37.03
N GLY A 388 14.84 -9.74 37.48
CA GLY A 388 14.97 -10.72 38.55
C GLY A 388 16.08 -11.75 38.29
N GLN A 389 17.02 -11.89 39.22
CA GLN A 389 18.24 -12.69 39.08
C GLN A 389 17.99 -14.13 38.59
N TYR A 390 16.88 -14.76 38.98
CA TYR A 390 16.59 -16.16 38.65
C TYR A 390 15.49 -16.32 37.60
N ASN A 391 14.53 -15.40 37.54
CA ASN A 391 13.30 -15.56 36.73
C ASN A 391 12.99 -14.34 35.85
N GLY A 392 13.86 -13.34 35.84
CA GLY A 392 13.74 -12.15 35.04
C GLY A 392 14.06 -12.41 33.56
N PHE A 393 13.48 -11.60 32.69
CA PHE A 393 13.76 -11.59 31.26
C PHE A 393 15.27 -11.63 30.94
N SER A 394 16.04 -10.76 31.59
CA SER A 394 17.49 -10.65 31.39
C SER A 394 18.23 -11.94 31.74
N SER A 395 17.88 -12.62 32.84
CA SER A 395 18.48 -13.90 33.22
C SER A 395 18.21 -15.02 32.21
N TRP A 396 17.00 -15.07 31.65
CA TRP A 396 16.68 -16.02 30.58
C TRP A 396 17.46 -15.69 29.30
N LEU A 397 17.61 -14.40 28.98
CA LEU A 397 18.41 -13.97 27.84
C LEU A 397 19.90 -14.31 28.01
N SER A 398 20.49 -14.09 29.19
CA SER A 398 21.86 -14.51 29.51
C SER A 398 22.07 -16.02 29.41
N THR A 399 21.01 -16.82 29.53
CA THR A 399 21.11 -18.28 29.38
C THR A 399 21.35 -18.67 27.92
N GLU A 400 20.70 -18.00 26.98
CA GLU A 400 20.85 -18.27 25.53
C GLU A 400 21.98 -17.46 24.88
N SER A 401 22.28 -16.27 25.40
CA SER A 401 23.37 -15.39 24.96
C SER A 401 24.23 -15.00 26.16
N PRO A 402 25.21 -15.84 26.55
CA PRO A 402 26.01 -15.62 27.77
C PRO A 402 26.82 -14.31 27.78
N GLU A 403 27.14 -13.76 26.60
CA GLU A 403 27.89 -12.51 26.45
C GLU A 403 26.99 -11.26 26.49
N GLN A 404 25.68 -11.44 26.66
CA GLN A 404 24.73 -10.33 26.65
C GLN A 404 24.88 -9.41 27.86
N VAL A 405 25.07 -8.12 27.60
CA VAL A 405 25.11 -7.08 28.64
C VAL A 405 23.72 -6.52 28.90
N HIS A 406 23.22 -6.59 30.12
CA HIS A 406 21.94 -5.98 30.51
C HIS A 406 22.16 -4.56 31.03
N ILE A 407 21.42 -3.60 30.47
CA ILE A 407 21.45 -2.19 30.86
C ILE A 407 20.09 -1.80 31.41
N TRP A 408 20.05 -1.28 32.62
CA TRP A 408 18.82 -0.76 33.20
C TRP A 408 18.42 0.54 32.53
N CYS A 409 17.13 0.76 32.36
CA CYS A 409 16.60 2.05 31.94
C CYS A 409 17.01 3.14 32.94
N TYR A 410 17.94 4.01 32.54
CA TYR A 410 18.40 5.11 33.40
C TYR A 410 17.29 6.09 33.75
N ALA A 411 16.30 6.28 32.87
CA ALA A 411 15.14 7.10 33.19
C ALA A 411 14.32 6.50 34.35
N HIS A 412 14.19 5.16 34.39
CA HIS A 412 13.55 4.47 35.49
C HIS A 412 14.38 4.54 36.78
N ILE A 413 15.71 4.34 36.69
CA ILE A 413 16.61 4.50 37.86
C ILE A 413 16.51 5.91 38.43
N LEU A 414 16.56 6.93 37.57
CA LEU A 414 16.44 8.32 38.01
C LEU A 414 15.09 8.56 38.68
N ASN A 415 14.00 8.00 38.16
CA ASN A 415 12.69 8.10 38.80
C ASN A 415 12.68 7.46 40.19
N LEU A 416 13.30 6.30 40.38
CA LEU A 416 13.41 5.65 41.69
C LEU A 416 14.21 6.52 42.67
N VAL A 417 15.35 7.06 42.24
CA VAL A 417 16.15 7.98 43.07
C VAL A 417 15.34 9.22 43.46
N LEU A 418 14.60 9.83 42.53
CA LEU A 418 13.72 10.96 42.82
C LEU A 418 12.56 10.57 43.74
N ALA A 419 12.01 9.36 43.58
CA ALA A 419 10.95 8.84 44.44
C ALA A 419 11.43 8.71 45.90
N ASP A 420 12.63 8.17 46.11
CA ASP A 420 13.18 7.94 47.43
C ASP A 420 13.66 9.24 48.09
N THR A 421 14.45 10.05 47.39
CA THR A 421 14.99 11.32 47.91
C THR A 421 13.90 12.28 48.38
N THR A 422 12.80 12.38 47.64
CA THR A 422 11.68 13.26 48.01
C THR A 422 10.87 12.75 49.22
N LYS A 423 10.99 11.46 49.57
CA LYS A 423 10.38 10.87 50.78
C LYS A 423 11.26 11.05 52.03
N VAL A 424 12.57 11.30 51.87
CA VAL A 424 13.51 11.46 53.01
C VAL A 424 13.23 12.73 53.80
N VAL A 425 12.98 13.85 53.11
CA VAL A 425 12.73 15.14 53.77
C VAL A 425 11.24 15.29 54.03
N VAL A 426 10.85 15.40 55.31
CA VAL A 426 9.44 15.52 55.74
C VAL A 426 8.72 16.64 55.00
N ALA A 427 9.33 17.83 54.88
CA ALA A 427 8.71 18.96 54.17
C ALA A 427 8.43 18.66 52.68
N SER A 428 9.35 17.96 52.01
CA SER A 428 9.17 17.52 50.62
C SER A 428 8.07 16.46 50.53
N ALA A 429 8.09 15.46 51.41
CA ALA A 429 7.08 14.41 51.44
C ALA A 429 5.68 14.98 51.68
N SER A 430 5.53 15.91 52.63
CA SER A 430 4.28 16.61 52.91
C SER A 430 3.81 17.45 51.72
N LEU A 431 4.71 18.16 51.04
CA LEU A 431 4.38 18.95 49.85
C LEU A 431 3.82 18.05 48.73
N PHE A 432 4.53 16.98 48.39
CA PHE A 432 4.09 16.08 47.31
C PHE A 432 2.84 15.29 47.69
N SER A 433 2.66 14.90 48.96
CA SER A 433 1.41 14.31 49.43
C SER A 433 0.26 15.29 49.24
N LEU A 434 0.41 16.53 49.72
CA LEU A 434 -0.62 17.56 49.61
C LEU A 434 -1.01 17.83 48.15
N LEU A 435 -0.03 17.99 47.26
CA LEU A 435 -0.28 18.19 45.83
C LEU A 435 -1.02 17.01 45.20
N ASN A 436 -0.67 15.78 45.60
CA ASN A 436 -1.35 14.58 45.13
C ASN A 436 -2.79 14.50 45.67
N ASP A 437 -2.98 14.74 46.96
CA ASP A 437 -4.28 14.68 47.64
C ASP A 437 -5.25 15.70 47.06
N ILE A 438 -4.79 16.92 46.77
CA ILE A 438 -5.60 17.94 46.08
C ILE A 438 -5.98 17.49 44.67
N ALA A 439 -5.02 16.90 43.92
CA ALA A 439 -5.29 16.42 42.56
C ALA A 439 -6.32 15.28 42.55
N VAL A 440 -6.22 14.34 43.49
CA VAL A 440 -7.18 13.24 43.67
C VAL A 440 -8.54 13.78 44.13
N PHE A 441 -8.55 14.67 45.13
CA PHE A 441 -9.77 15.30 45.64
C PHE A 441 -10.58 15.98 44.53
N ILE A 442 -9.94 16.77 43.68
CA ILE A 442 -10.66 17.43 42.57
C ILE A 442 -11.18 16.41 41.55
N ARG A 443 -10.40 15.38 41.22
CA ARG A 443 -10.74 14.36 40.21
C ARG A 443 -11.83 13.38 40.66
N ASP A 444 -11.94 13.11 41.95
CA ASP A 444 -12.89 12.13 42.49
C ASP A 444 -14.37 12.57 42.38
N SER A 445 -14.65 13.84 42.05
CA SER A 445 -16.03 14.30 41.79
C SER A 445 -16.13 15.10 40.50
N TYR A 446 -17.12 14.76 39.69
CA TYR A 446 -17.50 15.52 38.50
C TYR A 446 -17.85 16.97 38.83
N GLN A 447 -18.49 17.24 39.97
CA GLN A 447 -18.83 18.60 40.39
C GLN A 447 -17.58 19.42 40.69
N ARG A 448 -16.62 18.86 41.45
CA ARG A 448 -15.35 19.52 41.78
C ARG A 448 -14.49 19.75 40.54
N THR A 449 -14.50 18.79 39.61
CA THR A 449 -13.83 18.92 38.31
C THR A 449 -14.43 20.04 37.47
N ASN A 450 -15.76 20.17 37.41
CA ASN A 450 -16.41 21.27 36.70
C ASN A 450 -16.06 22.64 37.32
N THR A 451 -16.10 22.78 38.65
CA THR A 451 -15.69 24.01 39.34
C THR A 451 -14.23 24.38 39.03
N TRP A 452 -13.34 23.38 38.94
CA TRP A 452 -11.96 23.60 38.52
C TRP A 452 -11.86 24.10 37.08
N GLU A 453 -12.59 23.50 36.13
CA GLU A 453 -12.58 23.90 34.72
C GLU A 453 -13.11 25.34 34.54
N GLU A 454 -14.14 25.74 35.28
CA GLU A 454 -14.69 27.10 35.27
C GLU A 454 -13.70 28.15 35.78
N VAL A 455 -12.92 27.81 36.82
CA VAL A 455 -11.97 28.73 37.47
C VAL A 455 -10.65 28.83 36.71
N SER A 456 -10.15 27.71 36.19
CA SER A 456 -8.85 27.64 35.51
C SER A 456 -8.87 28.39 34.17
N GLN A 457 -10.01 28.39 33.46
CA GLN A 457 -10.25 29.07 32.17
C GLN A 457 -9.25 28.76 31.04
N ASP A 458 -8.23 27.93 31.28
CA ASP A 458 -7.20 27.55 30.32
C ASP A 458 -7.45 26.13 29.76
N PRO A 459 -7.69 25.98 28.45
CA PRO A 459 -7.87 24.67 27.82
C PRO A 459 -6.65 23.74 27.92
N HIS A 460 -5.44 24.26 28.13
CA HIS A 460 -4.22 23.46 28.31
C HIS A 460 -4.05 22.91 29.74
N HIS A 461 -4.75 23.47 30.73
CA HIS A 461 -4.60 23.14 32.15
C HIS A 461 -5.85 22.50 32.81
N ARG A 462 -6.76 21.93 32.01
CA ARG A 462 -8.00 21.30 32.50
C ARG A 462 -7.82 20.20 33.55
N ARG A 463 -6.65 19.57 33.61
CA ARG A 463 -6.36 18.50 34.59
C ARG A 463 -5.10 18.80 35.38
N ILE A 464 -5.26 18.92 36.71
CA ILE A 464 -4.16 18.89 37.67
C ILE A 464 -3.41 17.56 37.51
N SER A 465 -2.08 17.63 37.51
CA SER A 465 -1.24 16.44 37.39
C SER A 465 -1.28 15.65 38.70
N VAL A 466 -1.72 14.40 38.63
CA VAL A 466 -1.54 13.45 39.74
C VAL A 466 -0.07 13.06 39.77
N ILE A 467 0.50 12.99 40.96
CA ILE A 467 1.88 12.56 41.17
C ILE A 467 1.88 11.03 41.12
N GLY A 468 1.82 10.49 39.91
CA GLY A 468 1.91 9.04 39.70
C GLY A 468 3.34 8.55 39.96
N GLU A 469 3.47 7.39 40.61
CA GLU A 469 4.77 6.75 40.91
C GLU A 469 5.53 6.33 39.64
N THR A 470 4.83 6.07 38.54
CA THR A 470 5.40 5.48 37.31
C THR A 470 5.90 6.49 36.28
N ARG A 471 5.62 7.80 36.44
CA ARG A 471 6.02 8.83 35.45
C ARG A 471 6.99 9.83 36.04
N TRP A 472 8.23 9.76 35.58
CA TRP A 472 9.41 10.49 36.04
C TRP A 472 9.31 12.02 36.08
N TRP A 473 8.46 12.65 35.28
CA TRP A 473 8.25 14.10 35.28
C TRP A 473 7.00 14.55 36.05
N SER A 474 6.26 13.64 36.70
CA SER A 474 4.96 13.95 37.33
C SER A 474 5.07 14.96 38.46
N LYS A 475 6.10 14.84 39.30
CA LYS A 475 6.38 15.75 40.43
C LYS A 475 6.73 17.16 39.97
N ASP A 476 7.65 17.25 39.01
CA ASP A 476 8.07 18.52 38.43
C ASP A 476 6.91 19.19 37.66
N ALA A 477 6.15 18.43 36.87
CA ALA A 477 4.96 18.96 36.19
C ALA A 477 3.88 19.43 37.17
N ALA A 478 3.69 18.73 38.31
CA ALA A 478 2.78 19.18 39.35
C ALA A 478 3.26 20.51 39.96
N LEU A 479 4.55 20.63 40.28
CA LEU A 479 5.14 21.86 40.81
C LEU A 479 5.03 23.03 39.82
N ARG A 480 5.41 22.84 38.55
CA ARG A 480 5.32 23.91 37.53
C ARG A 480 3.89 24.35 37.28
N LYS A 481 2.92 23.43 37.27
CA LYS A 481 1.51 23.79 37.10
C LYS A 481 1.00 24.62 38.27
N VAL A 482 1.30 24.22 39.50
CA VAL A 482 0.78 24.90 40.69
C VAL A 482 1.54 26.21 40.93
N PHE A 483 2.87 26.19 40.91
CA PHE A 483 3.70 27.33 41.33
C PHE A 483 4.31 28.13 40.17
N GLY A 484 4.14 27.71 38.92
CA GLY A 484 4.72 28.37 37.75
C GLY A 484 6.18 28.00 37.52
N GLU A 485 6.78 28.57 36.47
CA GLU A 485 8.22 28.50 36.25
C GLU A 485 8.92 29.62 37.02
N PHE A 486 10.14 29.39 37.48
CA PHE A 486 10.91 30.40 38.23
C PHE A 486 11.08 31.72 37.45
N SER A 487 11.14 31.65 36.12
CA SER A 487 11.23 32.79 35.20
C SER A 487 9.88 33.39 34.80
N ASN A 488 8.77 32.69 35.04
CA ASN A 488 7.44 33.13 34.66
C ASN A 488 6.37 32.64 35.67
N PRO A 489 6.22 33.32 36.81
CA PRO A 489 5.28 32.92 37.85
C PRO A 489 3.82 33.24 37.49
N ASP A 490 3.56 34.07 36.49
CA ASP A 490 2.19 34.48 36.11
C ASP A 490 1.39 33.33 35.48
N SER A 491 2.05 32.25 35.04
CA SER A 491 1.41 31.03 34.56
C SER A 491 1.05 30.05 35.69
N ALA A 492 1.25 30.42 36.96
CA ALA A 492 0.98 29.57 38.11
C ALA A 492 -0.52 29.44 38.40
N LEU A 493 -0.98 28.22 38.63
CA LEU A 493 -2.37 27.93 38.97
C LEU A 493 -2.65 27.97 40.48
N PHE A 494 -1.70 28.43 41.30
CA PHE A 494 -1.82 28.46 42.76
C PHE A 494 -3.05 29.25 43.21
N LEU A 495 -3.25 30.46 42.66
CA LEU A 495 -4.41 31.30 43.00
C LEU A 495 -5.72 30.66 42.55
N SER A 496 -5.74 30.11 41.34
CA SER A 496 -6.89 29.36 40.80
C SER A 496 -7.24 28.18 41.69
N LEU A 497 -6.23 27.45 42.20
CA LEU A 497 -6.40 26.32 43.11
C LEU A 497 -7.06 26.72 44.42
N ILE A 498 -6.57 27.79 45.06
CA ILE A 498 -7.16 28.30 46.30
C ILE A 498 -8.60 28.77 46.07
N TYR A 499 -8.86 29.48 44.97
CA TYR A 499 -10.20 29.94 44.64
C TYR A 499 -11.16 28.77 44.35
N THR A 500 -10.70 27.73 43.65
CA THR A 500 -11.49 26.50 43.45
C THR A 500 -11.82 25.82 44.77
N LEU A 501 -10.85 25.67 45.68
CA LEU A 501 -11.09 25.05 46.98
C LEU A 501 -12.07 25.87 47.83
N SER A 502 -11.95 27.21 47.83
CA SER A 502 -12.89 28.11 48.51
C SER A 502 -14.31 27.99 47.96
N LYS A 503 -14.47 27.95 46.62
CA LYS A 503 -15.77 27.73 45.98
C LYS A 503 -16.37 26.37 46.33
N ILE A 504 -15.54 25.33 46.41
CA ILE A 504 -16.00 23.99 46.80
C ILE A 504 -16.49 24.02 48.25
N GLU A 505 -15.76 24.66 49.16
CA GLU A 505 -16.16 24.82 50.56
C GLU A 505 -17.49 25.57 50.70
N GLU A 506 -17.69 26.66 49.96
CA GLU A 506 -18.94 27.43 49.97
C GLU A 506 -20.14 26.67 49.36
N SER A 507 -19.88 25.64 48.56
CA SER A 507 -20.92 24.83 47.88
C SER A 507 -21.38 23.60 48.66
N VAL A 508 -20.67 23.26 49.75
CA VAL A 508 -21.00 22.18 50.71
C VAL A 508 -21.85 22.76 51.84
#